data_AF-A0A831W259-F1
#
_entry.id   AF-A0A831W259-F1
#
_cell.length_a   1.000
_cell.length_b   1.000
_cell.length_c   1.000
_cell.angle_alpha   90.00
_cell.angle_beta   90.00
_cell.angle_gamma   90.00
#
_symmetry.space_group_name_H-M   'P 1'
#
loop_
_entity.id
_entity.type
_entity.pdbx_description
1 polymer ?
#
loop_
_entity_poly.entity_id
_entity_poly.type
_entity_poly.pdbx_seq_one_letter_code
_entity_poly.pdbx_strand_id
1 'polypeptide(L)'
;EVPGHTLGHIAYWFEEDDILCCGDTLFALGCGRLFEGTAEQMWESLCKLRDLPDAVKVCCAHEYTWKNARFALTVEPDYPPLLERVERIRALRAEDRPTVPSLLGEEKVTNPFLRADDPQLQHRLGMAGMAAVAVFAELRRRRDRF
;
A
#
# COMPACT_ATOMS: atom_id res chain seq x y z
N GLU A 1 9.59 -12.95 -7.11
CA GLU A 1 8.15 -13.16 -7.40
C GLU A 1 7.32 -12.49 -6.32
N VAL A 2 6.18 -11.93 -6.71
CA VAL A 2 5.22 -11.25 -5.84
C VAL A 2 3.78 -11.59 -6.23
N PRO A 3 3.36 -12.88 -6.14
CA PRO A 3 2.03 -13.30 -6.55
C PRO A 3 0.93 -12.59 -5.74
N GLY A 4 -0.20 -12.33 -6.39
CA GLY A 4 -1.37 -11.73 -5.74
C GLY A 4 -2.27 -11.03 -6.75
N HIS A 5 -1.72 -10.04 -7.45
CA HIS A 5 -2.45 -9.37 -8.53
C HIS A 5 -2.68 -10.35 -9.68
N THR A 6 -1.58 -10.90 -10.19
CA THR A 6 -1.53 -12.09 -11.04
C THR A 6 -0.66 -13.14 -10.34
N LEU A 7 -0.78 -14.41 -10.74
CA LEU A 7 0.03 -15.49 -10.15
C LEU A 7 1.50 -15.39 -10.58
N GLY A 8 1.77 -14.85 -11.78
CA GLY A 8 3.11 -14.70 -12.33
C GLY A 8 3.77 -13.34 -12.09
N HIS A 9 3.23 -12.51 -11.19
CA HIS A 9 3.75 -11.15 -10.99
C HIS A 9 5.17 -11.16 -10.40
N ILE A 10 6.02 -10.27 -10.91
CA ILE A 10 7.40 -10.07 -10.44
C ILE A 10 7.67 -8.58 -10.19
N ALA A 11 8.53 -8.32 -9.22
CA ALA A 11 9.05 -6.99 -8.91
C ALA A 11 10.57 -7.01 -9.06
N TYR A 12 11.13 -5.87 -9.47
CA TYR A 12 12.57 -5.67 -9.64
C TYR A 12 13.06 -4.66 -8.61
N TRP A 13 14.05 -5.02 -7.81
CA TRP A 13 14.71 -4.13 -6.87
C TRP A 13 16.16 -3.89 -7.34
N PHE A 14 16.47 -2.62 -7.59
CA PHE A 14 17.80 -2.15 -7.93
C PHE A 14 18.43 -1.60 -6.65
N GLU A 15 19.21 -2.43 -5.97
CA GLU A 15 19.76 -2.15 -4.63
C GLU A 15 20.68 -0.91 -4.63
N GLU A 16 21.54 -0.75 -5.63
CA GLU A 16 22.48 0.38 -5.72
C GLU A 16 21.78 1.74 -5.93
N ASP A 17 20.59 1.75 -6.52
CA ASP A 17 19.83 2.96 -6.88
C ASP A 17 18.71 3.30 -5.88
N ASP A 18 18.47 2.42 -4.92
CA ASP A 18 17.29 2.43 -4.03
C ASP A 18 15.97 2.51 -4.83
N ILE A 19 15.81 1.69 -5.88
CA ILE A 19 14.60 1.70 -6.74
C ILE A 19 13.90 0.34 -6.72
N LEU A 20 12.60 0.36 -6.44
CA LEU A 20 11.72 -0.80 -6.55
C LEU A 20 10.68 -0.58 -7.66
N CYS A 21 10.78 -1.36 -8.74
CA CYS A 21 9.75 -1.46 -9.77
C CYS A 21 8.80 -2.62 -9.42
N CYS A 22 7.66 -2.32 -8.80
CA CYS A 22 6.73 -3.31 -8.24
C CYS A 22 5.45 -3.54 -9.06
N GLY A 23 5.32 -2.90 -10.23
CA GLY A 23 4.15 -3.02 -11.08
C GLY A 23 2.86 -2.72 -10.34
N ASP A 24 1.97 -3.72 -10.28
CA ASP A 24 0.62 -3.62 -9.72
C ASP A 24 0.49 -4.30 -8.35
N THR A 25 1.60 -4.75 -7.75
CA THR A 25 1.58 -5.38 -6.42
C THR A 25 1.42 -4.32 -5.32
N LEU A 26 2.32 -3.34 -5.30
CA LEU A 26 2.32 -2.22 -4.34
C LEU A 26 2.07 -0.91 -5.10
N PHE A 27 1.21 -0.06 -4.54
CA PHE A 27 0.99 1.32 -4.98
C PHE A 27 1.23 2.27 -3.81
N ALA A 28 1.45 3.55 -4.08
CA ALA A 28 1.43 4.55 -3.02
C ALA A 28 0.05 4.57 -2.33
N LEU A 29 0.01 4.30 -1.02
CA LEU A 29 -1.20 4.12 -0.21
C LEU A 29 -2.13 2.95 -0.64
N GLY A 30 -1.67 2.03 -1.48
CA GLY A 30 -2.50 0.96 -2.03
C GLY A 30 -1.78 -0.35 -2.31
N CYS A 31 -2.54 -1.31 -2.80
CA CYS A 31 -2.04 -2.54 -3.43
C CYS A 31 -2.94 -2.93 -4.61
N GLY A 32 -2.47 -3.86 -5.43
CA GLY A 32 -3.23 -4.47 -6.52
C GLY A 32 -4.56 -5.06 -6.08
N ARG A 33 -5.51 -5.11 -7.03
CA ARG A 33 -6.68 -6.01 -6.88
C ARG A 33 -6.21 -7.46 -7.03
N LEU A 34 -6.88 -8.37 -6.35
CA LEU A 34 -6.61 -9.81 -6.44
C LEU A 34 -7.40 -10.38 -7.62
N PHE A 35 -6.82 -10.37 -8.82
CA PHE A 35 -7.50 -10.94 -10.00
C PHE A 35 -7.32 -12.46 -10.06
N GLU A 36 -6.09 -12.94 -9.83
CA GLU A 36 -5.77 -14.36 -9.93
C GLU A 36 -5.29 -14.96 -8.61
N GLY A 37 -4.68 -14.16 -7.72
CA GLY A 37 -4.11 -14.63 -6.47
C GLY A 37 -5.05 -14.50 -5.25
N THR A 38 -4.57 -14.99 -4.11
CA THR A 38 -5.28 -14.94 -2.83
C THR A 38 -4.81 -13.79 -1.94
N ALA A 39 -5.55 -13.56 -0.84
CA ALA A 39 -5.17 -12.56 0.15
C ALA A 39 -3.86 -12.91 0.85
N GLU A 40 -3.64 -14.20 1.13
CA GLU A 40 -2.41 -14.75 1.69
C GLU A 40 -1.22 -14.45 0.77
N GLN A 41 -1.35 -14.75 -0.53
CA GLN A 41 -0.29 -14.52 -1.51
C GLN A 41 0.11 -13.04 -1.60
N MET A 42 -0.89 -12.14 -1.71
CA MET A 42 -0.61 -10.71 -1.77
C MET A 42 -0.03 -10.19 -0.46
N TRP A 43 -0.52 -10.64 0.70
CA TRP A 43 0.03 -10.24 1.99
C TRP A 43 1.50 -10.65 2.14
N GLU A 44 1.84 -11.90 1.80
CA GLU A 44 3.22 -12.37 1.81
C GLU A 44 4.11 -11.59 0.83
N SER A 45 3.59 -11.29 -0.37
CA SER A 45 4.29 -10.47 -1.36
C SER A 45 4.54 -9.05 -0.87
N LEU A 46 3.55 -8.41 -0.23
CA LEU A 46 3.70 -7.10 0.39
C LEU A 46 4.70 -7.14 1.55
N CYS A 47 4.69 -8.18 2.39
CA CYS A 47 5.68 -8.36 3.46
C CYS A 47 7.10 -8.43 2.89
N LYS A 48 7.33 -9.22 1.83
CA LYS A 48 8.64 -9.28 1.15
C LYS A 48 9.12 -7.91 0.67
N LEU A 49 8.22 -7.09 0.10
CA LEU A 49 8.55 -5.73 -0.33
C LEU A 49 8.76 -4.78 0.86
N ARG A 50 7.99 -4.97 1.94
CA ARG A 50 8.06 -4.18 3.18
C ARG A 50 9.36 -4.38 3.94
N ASP A 51 10.04 -5.51 3.78
CA ASP A 51 11.31 -5.80 4.43
C ASP A 51 12.51 -5.05 3.80
N LEU A 52 12.32 -4.40 2.65
CA LEU A 52 13.34 -3.56 2.01
C LEU A 52 13.61 -2.26 2.80
N PRO A 53 14.77 -1.59 2.60
CA PRO A 53 15.12 -0.36 3.30
C PRO A 53 14.11 0.79 3.11
N ASP A 54 13.96 1.63 4.13
CA ASP A 54 12.99 2.75 4.12
C ASP A 54 13.28 3.80 3.02
N ALA A 55 14.56 3.91 2.61
CA ALA A 55 15.01 4.82 1.57
C ALA A 55 14.58 4.41 0.15
N VAL A 56 14.12 3.17 -0.03
CA VAL A 56 13.73 2.63 -1.34
C VAL A 56 12.58 3.44 -1.95
N LYS A 57 12.77 3.88 -3.19
CA LYS A 57 11.80 4.58 -4.03
C LYS A 57 10.89 3.55 -4.70
N VAL A 58 9.60 3.62 -4.41
CA VAL A 58 8.57 2.74 -4.97
C VAL A 58 8.07 3.32 -6.30
N CYS A 59 8.44 2.67 -7.40
CA CYS A 59 8.03 2.97 -8.76
C CYS A 59 6.92 2.00 -9.20
N CYS A 60 5.67 2.31 -8.86
CA CYS A 60 4.49 1.52 -9.25
C CYS A 60 3.92 1.98 -10.61
N ALA A 61 3.10 1.14 -11.26
CA ALA A 61 2.70 1.37 -12.65
C ALA A 61 1.53 2.36 -12.85
N HIS A 62 0.82 2.77 -11.79
CA HIS A 62 -0.39 3.58 -11.91
C HIS A 62 -0.46 4.76 -10.94
N GLU A 63 -0.97 5.90 -11.42
CA GLU A 63 -1.25 7.11 -10.64
C GLU A 63 -2.60 6.97 -9.90
N TYR A 64 -2.68 6.03 -8.96
CA TYR A 64 -3.87 5.78 -8.13
C TYR A 64 -3.82 6.46 -6.77
N THR A 65 -2.76 7.21 -6.48
CA THR A 65 -2.42 7.70 -5.14
C THR A 65 -3.52 8.54 -4.53
N TRP A 66 -4.17 9.43 -5.29
CA TRP A 66 -5.30 10.20 -4.75
C TRP A 66 -6.52 9.33 -4.42
N LYS A 67 -6.85 8.35 -5.27
CA LYS A 67 -7.93 7.40 -4.98
C LYS A 67 -7.60 6.53 -3.76
N ASN A 68 -6.34 6.11 -3.65
CA ASN A 68 -5.80 5.36 -2.52
C ASN A 68 -5.88 6.17 -1.21
N ALA A 69 -5.46 7.43 -1.23
CA ALA A 69 -5.55 8.37 -0.13
C ALA A 69 -6.98 8.55 0.39
N ARG A 70 -7.94 8.76 -0.52
CA ARG A 70 -9.35 8.88 -0.16
C ARG A 70 -9.88 7.63 0.55
N PHE A 71 -9.46 6.44 0.11
CA PHE A 71 -9.82 5.21 0.81
C PHE A 71 -9.13 5.10 2.18
N ALA A 72 -7.83 5.38 2.26
CA ALA A 72 -7.08 5.31 3.52
C ALA A 72 -7.71 6.21 4.60
N LEU A 73 -8.21 7.40 4.22
CA LEU A 73 -8.95 8.30 5.12
C LEU A 73 -10.28 7.72 5.63
N THR A 74 -10.91 6.78 4.93
CA THR A 74 -12.09 6.07 5.46
C THR A 74 -11.73 5.07 6.56
N VAL A 75 -10.45 4.67 6.63
CA VAL A 75 -9.94 3.70 7.61
C VAL A 75 -9.33 4.43 8.82
N GLU A 76 -8.54 5.47 8.57
CA GLU A 76 -7.83 6.24 9.59
C GLU A 76 -8.01 7.76 9.39
N PRO A 77 -9.23 8.32 9.61
CA PRO A 77 -9.55 9.71 9.28
C PRO A 77 -8.80 10.76 10.10
N ASP A 78 -8.27 10.37 11.25
CA ASP A 78 -7.62 11.20 12.26
C ASP A 78 -6.16 10.81 12.50
N TYR A 79 -5.55 10.02 11.60
CA TYR A 79 -4.15 9.58 11.73
C TYR A 79 -3.18 10.63 11.17
N PRO A 80 -2.38 11.32 12.01
CA PRO A 80 -1.62 12.50 11.57
C PRO A 80 -0.64 12.27 10.42
N PRO A 81 0.16 11.18 10.39
CA PRO A 81 1.07 10.93 9.26
C PRO A 81 0.34 10.77 7.93
N LEU A 82 -0.84 10.14 7.94
CA LEU A 82 -1.67 10.02 6.74
C LEU A 82 -2.22 11.39 6.32
N LEU A 83 -2.74 12.19 7.26
CA LEU A 83 -3.28 13.52 6.97
C LEU A 83 -2.25 14.44 6.34
N GLU A 84 -1.03 14.48 6.87
CA GLU A 84 0.07 15.27 6.31
C GLU A 84 0.41 14.84 4.88
N ARG A 85 0.46 13.51 4.65
CA ARG A 85 0.73 12.93 3.34
C ARG A 85 -0.38 13.23 2.33
N VAL A 86 -1.63 13.16 2.75
CA VAL A 86 -2.80 13.47 1.92
C VAL A 86 -2.74 14.90 1.40
N GLU A 87 -2.36 15.88 2.22
CA GLU A 87 -2.24 17.27 1.79
C GLU A 87 -1.13 17.44 0.73
N ARG A 88 0.02 16.76 0.89
CA ARG A 88 1.06 16.73 -0.15
C ARG A 88 0.56 16.15 -1.46
N ILE A 89 -0.12 15.01 -1.41
CA ILE A 89 -0.70 14.34 -2.59
C ILE A 89 -1.71 15.26 -3.27
N ARG A 90 -2.59 15.91 -2.49
CA ARG A 90 -3.61 16.82 -3.00
C ARG A 90 -2.98 18.01 -3.73
N ALA A 91 -1.93 18.61 -3.16
CA ALA A 91 -1.20 19.71 -3.79
C ALA A 91 -0.56 19.28 -5.12
N LEU A 92 0.15 18.14 -5.15
CA LEU A 92 0.75 17.61 -6.38
C LEU A 92 -0.29 17.35 -7.47
N ARG A 93 -1.41 16.70 -7.12
CA ARG A 93 -2.46 16.37 -8.10
C ARG A 93 -3.24 17.61 -8.57
N ALA A 94 -3.36 18.65 -7.74
CA ALA A 94 -3.94 19.92 -8.17
C ALA A 94 -3.12 20.62 -9.26
N GLU A 95 -1.81 20.34 -9.32
CA GLU A 95 -0.87 20.81 -10.35
C GLU A 95 -0.65 19.77 -11.48
N ASP A 96 -1.45 18.70 -11.52
CA ASP A 96 -1.27 17.54 -12.42
C ASP A 96 0.12 16.88 -12.36
N ARG A 97 0.82 17.00 -11.23
CA ARG A 97 2.13 16.38 -11.03
C ARG A 97 2.00 14.93 -10.57
N PRO A 98 2.91 14.03 -10.99
CA PRO A 98 2.93 12.66 -10.51
C PRO A 98 3.24 12.61 -9.02
N THR A 99 2.74 11.57 -8.36
CA THR A 99 2.99 11.28 -6.94
C THR A 99 3.92 10.09 -6.74
N VAL A 100 4.44 9.56 -7.85
CA VAL A 100 5.44 8.50 -7.91
C VAL A 100 6.80 9.08 -8.36
N PRO A 101 7.92 8.54 -7.87
CA PRO A 101 8.01 7.50 -6.84
C PRO A 101 7.63 8.02 -5.44
N SER A 102 7.17 7.11 -4.58
CA SER A 102 7.07 7.35 -3.14
C SER A 102 8.22 6.69 -2.39
N LEU A 103 8.43 7.05 -1.12
CA LEU A 103 9.41 6.36 -0.26
C LEU A 103 8.75 5.18 0.44
N LEU A 104 9.42 4.02 0.46
CA LEU A 104 8.90 2.82 1.11
C LEU A 104 8.69 3.06 2.61
N GLY A 105 9.57 3.81 3.29
CA GLY A 105 9.37 4.20 4.68
C GLY A 105 8.06 4.98 4.90
N GLU A 106 7.69 5.84 3.96
CA GLU A 106 6.41 6.56 3.99
C GLU A 106 5.22 5.61 3.78
N GLU A 107 5.36 4.61 2.89
CA GLU A 107 4.36 3.56 2.70
C GLU A 107 4.17 2.70 3.95
N LYS A 108 5.25 2.29 4.63
CA LYS A 108 5.18 1.51 5.88
C LYS A 108 4.36 2.21 6.95
N VAL A 109 4.41 3.54 6.99
CA VAL A 109 3.67 4.37 7.97
C VAL A 109 2.23 4.62 7.55
N THR A 110 1.97 4.85 6.26
CA THR A 110 0.67 5.41 5.83
C THR A 110 -0.17 4.48 4.94
N ASN A 111 0.41 3.43 4.37
CA ASN A 111 -0.32 2.51 3.50
C ASN A 111 -1.06 1.47 4.35
N PRO A 112 -2.41 1.47 4.38
CA PRO A 112 -3.15 0.54 5.23
C PRO A 112 -2.87 -0.94 4.88
N PHE A 113 -2.51 -1.23 3.63
CA PHE A 113 -2.19 -2.59 3.19
C PHE A 113 -0.82 -3.09 3.64
N LEU A 114 0.08 -2.20 4.08
CA LEU A 114 1.37 -2.58 4.70
C LEU A 114 1.30 -2.62 6.24
N ARG A 115 0.14 -2.28 6.81
CA ARG A 115 -0.09 -2.14 8.25
C ARG A 115 -1.18 -3.08 8.78
N ALA A 116 -1.48 -4.17 8.08
CA ALA A 116 -2.53 -5.11 8.49
C ALA A 116 -2.22 -5.82 9.84
N ASP A 117 -0.96 -5.82 10.25
CA ASP A 117 -0.44 -6.28 11.54
C ASP A 117 -0.31 -5.18 12.61
N ASP A 118 -0.66 -3.93 12.29
CA ASP A 118 -0.65 -2.81 13.23
C ASP A 118 -1.84 -2.90 14.21
N PRO A 119 -1.60 -2.99 15.53
CA PRO A 119 -2.68 -3.15 16.50
C PRO A 119 -3.69 -1.99 16.52
N GLN A 120 -3.26 -0.76 16.21
CA GLN A 120 -4.15 0.40 16.15
C GLN A 120 -5.05 0.32 14.91
N LEU A 121 -4.50 -0.05 13.75
CA LEU A 121 -5.28 -0.26 12.53
C LEU A 121 -6.30 -1.39 12.73
N GLN A 122 -5.88 -2.51 13.33
CA GLN A 122 -6.76 -3.61 13.67
C GLN A 122 -7.91 -3.18 14.57
N HIS A 123 -7.63 -2.40 15.62
CA HIS A 123 -8.67 -1.87 16.51
C HIS A 123 -9.67 -0.98 15.75
N ARG A 124 -9.19 -0.07 14.90
CA ARG A 124 -10.04 0.79 14.06
C ARG A 124 -10.93 0.02 13.11
N LEU A 125 -10.47 -1.13 12.61
CA LEU A 125 -11.24 -1.99 11.74
C LEU A 125 -12.24 -2.88 12.48
N GLY A 126 -12.21 -2.92 13.82
CA GLY A 126 -12.99 -3.85 14.64
C GLY A 126 -12.44 -5.27 14.63
N MET A 127 -11.14 -5.42 14.38
CA MET A 127 -10.45 -6.69 14.14
C MET A 127 -9.25 -6.90 15.08
N ALA A 128 -9.28 -6.30 16.27
CA ALA A 128 -8.20 -6.42 17.24
C ALA A 128 -7.89 -7.88 17.57
N GLY A 129 -6.61 -8.28 17.47
CA GLY A 129 -6.15 -9.63 17.75
C GLY A 129 -6.40 -10.65 16.61
N MET A 130 -6.94 -10.21 15.47
CA MET A 130 -7.05 -11.06 14.29
C MET A 130 -5.71 -11.21 13.58
N ALA A 131 -5.55 -12.31 12.83
CA ALA A 131 -4.38 -12.50 11.98
C ALA A 131 -4.27 -11.40 10.91
N ALA A 132 -3.06 -10.93 10.65
CA ALA A 132 -2.81 -9.83 9.70
C ALA A 132 -3.38 -10.10 8.30
N VAL A 133 -3.32 -11.35 7.83
CA VAL A 133 -3.91 -11.73 6.54
C VAL A 133 -5.43 -11.56 6.49
N ALA A 134 -6.13 -11.80 7.60
CA ALA A 134 -7.58 -11.57 7.68
C ALA A 134 -7.91 -10.07 7.63
N VAL A 135 -7.10 -9.26 8.31
CA VAL A 135 -7.22 -7.80 8.31
C VAL A 135 -6.92 -7.23 6.92
N PHE A 136 -5.89 -7.74 6.26
CA PHE A 136 -5.55 -7.41 4.87
C PHE A 136 -6.71 -7.76 3.92
N ALA A 137 -7.28 -8.97 4.04
CA ALA A 137 -8.40 -9.40 3.21
C ALA A 137 -9.64 -8.48 3.39
N GLU A 138 -9.93 -8.09 4.64
CA GLU A 138 -11.02 -7.15 4.93
C GLU A 138 -10.76 -5.76 4.35
N LEU A 139 -9.55 -5.22 4.48
CA LEU A 139 -9.15 -3.96 3.85
C LEU A 139 -9.33 -4.01 2.33
N ARG A 140 -8.89 -5.11 1.70
CA ARG A 140 -9.02 -5.33 0.26
C ARG A 140 -10.48 -5.36 -0.17
N ARG A 141 -11.33 -6.07 0.57
CA ARG A 141 -12.78 -6.14 0.34
C ARG A 141 -13.47 -4.79 0.50
N ARG A 142 -13.11 -4.00 1.51
CA ARG A 142 -13.62 -2.63 1.69
C ARG A 142 -13.21 -1.74 0.52
N ARG A 143 -11.95 -1.83 0.10
CA ARG A 143 -11.42 -1.05 -1.01
C ARG A 143 -12.08 -1.38 -2.35
N ASP A 144 -12.40 -2.64 -2.59
CA ASP A 144 -13.05 -3.06 -3.84
C ASP A 144 -14.49 -2.55 -3.98
N ARG A 145 -15.11 -2.11 -2.88
CA ARG A 145 -16.47 -1.55 -2.83
C ARG A 145 -16.50 -0.02 -2.72
N PHE A 146 -15.33 0.63 -2.72
CA PHE A 146 -15.18 2.09 -2.63
C PHE A 146 -14.89 2.72 -4.00
#